data_AF-A0A7V2NV36-F1
#
_entry.id   AF-A0A7V2NV36-F1
#
_cell.length_a   1.000
_cell.length_b   1.000
_cell.length_c   1.000
_cell.angle_alpha   90.00
_cell.angle_beta   90.00
_cell.angle_gamma   90.00
#
_symmetry.space_group_name_H-M   'P 1'
#
loop_
_entity.id
_entity.type
_entity.pdbx_description
1 polymer ?
#
loop_
_entity_poly.entity_id
_entity_poly.type
_entity_poly.pdbx_seq_one_letter_code
_entity_poly.pdbx_strand_id
1 'polypeptide(L)' 'MSSRRLPRVNSLLKEEIANILLKEIDFPKEVLVTVTRVECSPDLRQAKIYVSVIPKEKKERVFKIL' A
#
# COMPACT_ATOMS: atom_id res chain seq x y z
N MET A 1 -25.86 -13.91 4.40
CA MET A 1 -25.18 -12.94 3.51
C MET A 1 -24.65 -11.77 4.32
N SER A 2 -23.38 -11.76 4.73
CA SER A 2 -22.85 -10.68 5.58
C SER A 2 -21.31 -10.65 5.65
N SER A 3 -20.61 -10.66 4.50
CA SER A 3 -19.15 -10.42 4.52
C SER A 3 -18.62 -9.66 3.30
N ARG A 4 -19.40 -8.70 2.77
CA ARG A 4 -18.92 -7.74 1.75
C ARG A 4 -18.24 -6.50 2.33
N ARG A 5 -18.25 -6.31 3.66
CA ARG A 5 -17.63 -5.16 4.31
C ARG A 5 -16.11 -5.22 4.22
N LEU A 6 -15.51 -6.36 4.51
CA LEU A 6 -14.05 -6.50 4.52
C LEU A 6 -13.42 -6.28 3.13
N PRO A 7 -13.93 -6.87 2.02
CA PRO A 7 -13.40 -6.60 0.70
C PRO A 7 -13.51 -5.13 0.29
N ARG A 8 -14.62 -4.47 0.65
CA ARG A 8 -14.82 -3.04 0.36
C ARG A 8 -13.84 -2.16 1.13
N VAL A 9 -13.61 -2.46 2.40
CA VAL A 9 -12.60 -1.76 3.22
C VAL A 9 -11.19 -1.98 2.65
N ASN A 10 -10.85 -3.20 2.24
CA ASN A 10 -9.55 -3.48 1.64
C ASN A 10 -9.32 -2.68 0.34
N SER A 11 -10.34 -2.57 -0.53
CA SER A 11 -10.24 -1.77 -1.74
C SER A 11 -10.07 -0.28 -1.46
N LEU A 12 -10.85 0.26 -0.51
CA LEU A 12 -10.72 1.67 -0.10
C LEU A 12 -9.35 1.97 0.50
N LEU A 13 -8.87 1.12 1.40
CA LEU A 13 -7.53 1.25 1.97
C LEU A 13 -6.46 1.18 0.88
N LYS A 14 -6.61 0.29 -0.10
CA LYS A 14 -5.66 0.18 -1.22
C LYS A 14 -5.58 1.48 -2.02
N GLU A 15 -6.71 2.09 -2.36
CA GLU A 15 -6.74 3.33 -3.13
C GLU A 15 -6.18 4.51 -2.34
N GLU A 16 -6.60 4.68 -1.08
CA GLU A 16 -6.12 5.78 -0.24
C GLU A 16 -4.63 5.68 0.05
N ILE A 17 -4.14 4.49 0.43
CA ILE A 17 -2.71 4.28 0.66
C ILE A 17 -1.92 4.53 -0.63
N ALA A 18 -2.39 4.06 -1.78
CA ALA A 18 -1.74 4.33 -3.06
C ALA A 18 -1.67 5.83 -3.36
N ASN A 19 -2.74 6.59 -3.08
CA ASN A 19 -2.77 8.03 -3.26
C ASN A 19 -1.82 8.76 -2.31
N ILE A 20 -1.78 8.38 -1.03
CA ILE A 20 -0.87 8.96 -0.04
C ILE A 20 0.58 8.71 -0.46
N LEU A 21 0.92 7.48 -0.83
CA LEU A 21 2.27 7.13 -1.32
C LEU A 21 2.68 8.00 -2.52
N LEU A 22 1.78 8.25 -3.46
CA LEU A 22 2.09 9.05 -4.66
C LEU A 22 2.16 10.56 -4.41
N LYS A 23 1.39 11.08 -3.45
CA LYS A 23 1.24 12.53 -3.23
C LYS A 23 2.09 13.07 -2.09
N GLU A 24 2.21 12.31 -1.01
CA GLU A 24 2.83 12.79 0.23
C GLU A 24 4.29 12.33 0.37
N ILE A 25 4.66 11.23 -0.29
CA ILE A 25 6.03 10.72 -0.23
C ILE A 25 6.78 11.12 -1.50
N ASP A 26 7.86 11.86 -1.31
CA ASP A 26 8.75 12.24 -2.39
C ASP A 26 9.70 11.08 -2.71
N PHE A 27 9.23 10.17 -3.55
CA PHE A 27 10.08 9.09 -4.06
C PHE A 27 11.08 9.63 -5.08
N PRO A 28 12.32 9.09 -5.12
CA PRO A 28 13.24 9.41 -6.20
C PRO A 28 12.58 9.15 -7.55
N LYS A 29 12.69 10.09 -8.51
CA LYS A 29 12.00 10.03 -9.83
C LYS A 29 12.23 8.74 -10.62
N GLU A 30 13.32 8.04 -10.33
CA GLU A 30 13.72 6.77 -10.95
C GLU A 30 12.99 5.56 -10.37
N VAL A 31 12.15 5.75 -9.34
CA VAL A 31 11.53 4.68 -8.57
C VAL A 31 10.02 4.75 -8.62
N LEU A 32 9.42 3.68 -9.10
CA LEU A 32 7.99 3.46 -9.08
C LEU A 32 7.62 2.60 -7.87
N VAL A 33 6.75 3.14 -7.02
CA VAL A 33 6.19 2.46 -5.85
C VAL A 33 4.70 2.23 -6.09
N THR A 34 4.22 1.00 -5.88
CA THR A 34 2.81 0.66 -6.12
C THR A 34 2.30 -0.32 -5.08
N VAL A 35 1.07 -0.11 -4.60
CA VAL A 35 0.38 -1.03 -3.69
C VAL A 35 -0.26 -2.16 -4.49
N THR A 36 0.20 -3.39 -4.29
CA THR A 36 -0.33 -4.55 -5.02
C THR A 36 -1.55 -5.14 -4.31
N ARG A 37 -1.49 -5.26 -2.98
CA ARG A 37 -2.53 -5.90 -2.17
C ARG A 37 -2.61 -5.27 -0.77
N VAL A 38 -3.81 -5.25 -0.21
CA VAL A 38 -4.07 -4.86 1.18
C VAL A 38 -4.94 -5.93 1.82
N GLU A 39 -4.53 -6.41 2.98
CA GLU A 39 -5.26 -7.38 3.78
C GLU A 39 -5.50 -6.81 5.18
N CYS A 40 -6.71 -6.31 5.39
CA CYS A 40 -7.13 -5.86 6.72
C CYS A 40 -7.57 -7.06 7.57
N SER A 41 -7.23 -7.02 8.86
CA SER A 41 -7.69 -8.00 9.83
C SER A 41 -9.22 -7.90 10.02
N PRO A 42 -9.90 -8.98 10.41
CA PRO A 42 -11.36 -8.96 10.61
C PRO A 42 -11.83 -7.97 11.68
N ASP A 43 -10.97 -7.65 12.64
CA ASP A 43 -11.21 -6.66 13.70
C ASP A 43 -10.83 -5.22 13.29
N LEU A 44 -10.37 -5.02 12.04
CA LEU A 44 -9.94 -3.75 11.46
C LEU A 44 -8.81 -3.04 12.22
N ARG A 45 -8.15 -3.70 13.15
CA ARG A 45 -7.08 -3.12 13.97
C ARG A 45 -5.73 -3.10 13.28
N GLN A 46 -5.51 -4.01 12.33
CA GLN A 46 -4.25 -4.15 11.61
C GLN A 46 -4.53 -4.33 10.11
N ALA A 47 -3.62 -3.83 9.28
CA ALA A 47 -3.65 -4.09 7.85
C ALA A 47 -2.26 -4.44 7.35
N LYS A 48 -2.17 -5.55 6.61
CA LYS A 48 -0.95 -5.94 5.89
C LYS A 48 -1.01 -5.35 4.49
N ILE A 49 -0.05 -4.48 4.19
CA ILE A 49 0.04 -3.77 2.92
C ILE A 49 1.23 -4.34 2.16
N TYR A 50 0.98 -4.77 0.92
CA TYR A 50 2.00 -5.28 0.03
C TYR A 50 2.35 -4.22 -0.99
N VAL A 51 3.61 -3.80 -0.98
CA VAL A 51 4.14 -2.75 -1.85
C VAL A 51 5.17 -3.35 -2.78
N SER A 52 5.08 -3.01 -4.07
CA SER A 52 6.07 -3.32 -5.08
C SER A 52 6.89 -2.07 -5.40
N VAL A 53 8.20 -2.25 -5.54
CA VAL A 53 9.15 -1.18 -5.85
C VAL A 53 9.94 -1.59 -7.09
N ILE A 54 9.97 -0.70 -8.07
CA ILE A 54 10.72 -0.88 -9.32
C ILE A 54 11.57 0.37 -9.54
N PRO A 55 12.89 0.26 -9.83
CA PRO A 55 13.69 -0.96 -9.88
C PRO A 55 14.02 -1.54 -8.48
N LYS A 56 14.18 -2.87 -8.42
CA LYS A 56 14.40 -3.61 -7.15
C LYS A 56 15.63 -3.16 -6.38
N GLU A 57 16.65 -2.64 -7.07
CA GLU A 57 17.89 -2.11 -6.47
C GLU A 57 17.63 -0.97 -5.48
N LYS A 58 16.56 -0.21 -5.69
CA LYS A 58 16.19 0.92 -4.84
C LYS A 58 15.21 0.54 -3.73
N LYS A 59 14.82 -0.74 -3.65
CA LYS A 59 13.85 -1.25 -2.66
C LYS A 59 14.27 -0.89 -1.24
N GLU A 60 15.50 -1.16 -0.85
CA GLU A 60 15.97 -0.94 0.52
C GLU A 60 15.92 0.54 0.93
N ARG A 61 16.18 1.45 -0.02
CA ARG A 61 16.07 2.89 0.21
C ARG A 61 14.63 3.34 0.37
N VAL A 62 13.70 2.79 -0.42
CA VAL A 62 12.26 3.08 -0.29
C VAL A 62 11.71 2.59 1.04
N PHE A 63 12.09 1.38 1.48
CA PHE A 63 11.66 0.83 2.77
C PHE A 63 12.25 1.55 3.99
N LYS A 64 13.25 2.43 3.82
CA LYS A 64 13.75 3.32 4.88
C LYS A 64 12.98 4.63 4.99
N ILE A 65 12.25 5.01 3.95
CA ILE A 65 11.46 6.26 3.90
C ILE A 65 10.04 6.03 4.42
N LEU A 66 9.52 4.81 4.20
CA LEU A 66 8.26 4.31 4.77
C LEU A 66 8.40 3.94 6.24
#